data_AF-A0A354GTP8-F1
#
_entry.id   AF-A0A354GTP8-F1
#
_cell.length_a   1.000
_cell.length_b   1.000
_cell.length_c   1.000
_cell.angle_alpha   90.00
_cell.angle_beta   90.00
_cell.angle_gamma   90.00
#
_symmetry.space_group_name_H-M   'P 1'
#
loop_
_entity.id
_entity.type
_entity.pdbx_description
1 polymer ?
#
loop_
_entity_poly.entity_id
_entity_poly.type
_entity_poly.pdbx_seq_one_letter_code
_entity_poly.pdbx_strand_id
1 'polypeptide(L)' 'VGGGVKGGQVIGKTDAEGAEVKDRPVSALDFLASVCKVVGIDYTKVNNTPIGRPVRIV' A
#
# COMPACT_ATOMS: atom_id res chain seq x y z
N VAL A 1 19.43 0.00 -4.93
CA VAL A 1 18.42 0.00 -6.00
C VAL A 1 17.07 0.39 -5.40
N GLY A 2 16.28 1.24 -6.08
CA GLY A 2 14.83 1.41 -5.87
C GLY A 2 14.32 1.67 -4.44
N GLY A 3 14.76 2.73 -3.77
CA GLY A 3 14.10 3.22 -2.54
C GLY A 3 14.28 2.40 -1.26
N GLY A 4 15.20 1.42 -1.23
CA GLY A 4 15.50 0.64 -0.02
C GLY A 4 14.58 -0.55 0.24
N VAL A 5 13.69 -0.87 -0.72
CA VAL A 5 12.84 -2.06 -0.65
C VAL A 5 13.70 -3.33 -0.83
N LYS A 6 13.50 -4.31 0.05
CA LYS A 6 14.16 -5.61 -0.05
C LYS A 6 13.46 -6.47 -1.11
N GLY A 7 14.20 -6.86 -2.15
CA GLY A 7 13.71 -7.78 -3.17
C GLY A 7 13.76 -9.25 -2.73
N GLY A 8 13.22 -10.15 -3.55
CA GLY A 8 13.29 -11.60 -3.33
C GLY A 8 12.52 -12.10 -2.11
N GLN A 9 11.44 -11.42 -1.73
CA GLN A 9 10.61 -11.77 -0.59
C GLN A 9 9.36 -12.52 -1.03
N VAL A 10 8.95 -13.50 -0.23
CA VAL A 10 7.61 -14.09 -0.28
C VAL A 10 6.77 -13.42 0.80
N ILE A 11 5.63 -12.85 0.41
CA ILE A 11 4.72 -12.13 1.31
C ILE A 11 3.32 -12.71 1.17
N GLY A 12 2.82 -13.30 2.25
CA GLY A 12 1.52 -13.96 2.28
C GLY A 12 1.50 -15.29 1.53
N LYS A 13 0.30 -15.87 1.42
CA LYS A 13 0.04 -17.14 0.73
C LYS A 13 -1.40 -17.17 0.22
N THR A 14 -1.60 -17.80 -0.92
CA THR A 14 -2.93 -18.17 -1.42
C THR A 14 -3.30 -19.59 -0.96
N ASP A 15 -4.55 -19.99 -1.20
CA ASP A 15 -4.92 -21.40 -1.16
C ASP A 15 -4.19 -22.24 -2.24
N ALA A 16 -4.40 -23.56 -2.20
CA ALA A 16 -3.76 -24.50 -3.10
C ALA A 16 -4.21 -24.35 -4.56
N GLU A 17 -5.38 -23.75 -4.79
CA GLU A 17 -5.98 -23.53 -6.10
C GLU A 17 -5.61 -22.14 -6.66
N GLY A 18 -5.07 -21.25 -5.81
CA GLY A 18 -4.75 -19.86 -6.13
C GLY A 18 -5.97 -18.93 -6.14
N ALA A 19 -7.12 -19.35 -5.60
CA ALA A 19 -8.38 -18.60 -5.71
C ALA A 19 -8.48 -17.47 -4.68
N GLU A 20 -8.09 -17.74 -3.43
CA GLU A 20 -8.20 -16.79 -2.32
C GLU A 20 -6.89 -16.60 -1.56
N VAL A 21 -6.73 -15.43 -0.94
CA VAL A 21 -5.58 -15.13 -0.07
C VAL A 21 -5.84 -15.70 1.33
N LYS A 22 -5.03 -16.68 1.75
CA LYS A 22 -5.14 -17.31 3.08
C LYS A 22 -4.32 -16.62 4.15
N ASP A 23 -3.18 -16.07 3.78
CA ASP A 23 -2.25 -15.46 4.73
C ASP A 23 -1.88 -14.05 4.28
N ARG A 24 -1.92 -13.11 5.24
CA ARG A 24 -1.60 -11.70 5.08
C ARG A 24 -2.29 -11.07 3.86
N PRO A 25 -3.62 -10.88 3.89
CA PRO A 25 -4.31 -10.10 2.87
C PRO A 25 -3.74 -8.67 2.85
N VAL A 26 -3.39 -8.20 1.67
CA VAL A 26 -2.89 -6.84 1.44
C VAL A 26 -3.85 -6.17 0.47
N SER A 27 -4.45 -5.06 0.89
CA SER A 27 -5.29 -4.28 -0.01
C SER A 27 -4.46 -3.45 -0.99
N ALA A 28 -5.09 -2.96 -2.06
CA ALA A 28 -4.44 -2.00 -2.96
C ALA A 28 -3.96 -0.74 -2.21
N LEU A 29 -4.71 -0.31 -1.18
CA LEU A 29 -4.35 0.86 -0.36
C LEU A 29 -3.09 0.62 0.48
N ASP A 30 -2.96 -0.57 1.08
CA ASP A 30 -1.77 -0.94 1.86
C ASP A 30 -0.51 -1.00 0.99
N PHE A 31 -0.66 -1.50 -0.24
CA PHE A 31 0.42 -1.52 -1.22
C PHE A 31 0.84 -0.10 -1.61
N LEU A 32 -0.12 0.77 -1.95
CA LEU A 32 0.16 2.17 -2.29
C LEU A 32 0.79 2.94 -1.11
N ALA A 33 0.33 2.72 0.12
CA ALA A 33 0.92 3.30 1.32
C ALA A 33 2.41 2.92 1.46
N SER A 34 2.76 1.66 1.15
CA SER A 34 4.16 1.20 1.16
C SER A 34 5.00 1.94 0.12
N VAL A 35 4.47 2.17 -1.09
CA VAL A 35 5.15 2.95 -2.14
C VAL A 35 5.33 4.40 -1.71
N CYS A 36 4.27 5.05 -1.21
CA CYS A 36 4.34 6.43 -0.68
C CYS A 36 5.42 6.58 0.38
N LYS A 37 5.49 5.63 1.33
CA LYS A 37 6.52 5.61 2.37
C LYS A 37 7.94 5.55 1.79
N VAL A 38 8.16 4.72 0.78
CA VAL A 38 9.48 4.57 0.12
C VAL A 38 9.94 5.85 -0.55
N VAL A 39 9.02 6.63 -1.12
CA VAL A 39 9.34 7.90 -1.80
C VAL A 39 9.23 9.12 -0.88
N GLY A 40 9.00 8.93 0.42
CA GLY A 40 8.94 10.02 1.40
C GLY A 40 7.62 10.81 1.43
N ILE A 41 6.53 10.25 0.90
CA ILE A 41 5.19 10.84 0.97
C ILE A 41 4.47 10.33 2.22
N ASP A 42 3.99 11.27 3.04
CA ASP A 42 3.07 10.97 4.15
C ASP A 42 1.68 10.61 3.62
N TYR A 43 1.44 9.32 3.42
CA TYR A 43 0.18 8.78 2.93
C TYR A 43 -1.01 8.98 3.90
N THR A 44 -0.74 9.34 5.17
CA THR A 44 -1.79 9.59 6.18
C THR A 44 -2.36 11.00 6.09
N LYS A 45 -1.69 11.89 5.34
CA LYS A 45 -2.12 13.27 5.15
C LYS A 45 -3.48 13.35 4.45
N VAL A 46 -4.30 14.26 4.94
CA VAL A 46 -5.59 14.65 4.35
C VAL A 46 -5.40 16.01 3.68
N ASN A 47 -5.73 16.09 2.39
CA ASN A 47 -5.74 17.35 1.65
C ASN A 47 -7.13 17.99 1.78
N ASN A 48 -7.16 19.23 2.25
CA ASN A 48 -8.37 20.04 2.27
C ASN A 48 -8.49 20.76 0.93
N THR A 49 -9.55 20.47 0.18
CA THR A 49 -9.83 21.16 -1.08
C THR A 49 -10.40 22.56 -0.81
N PRO A 50 -10.30 23.51 -1.74
CA PRO A 50 -10.90 24.85 -1.60
C PRO A 50 -12.41 24.84 -1.37
N ILE A 51 -13.09 23.76 -1.75
CA ILE A 51 -14.53 23.53 -1.55
C ILE A 51 -14.85 22.82 -0.22
N GLY A 52 -13.87 22.64 0.67
CA GLY A 52 -14.06 22.04 2.00
C GLY A 52 -14.19 20.52 2.02
N ARG A 53 -13.99 19.82 0.90
CA ARG A 53 -14.01 18.35 0.87
C ARG A 53 -12.64 17.77 1.21
N PRO A 54 -12.49 16.97 2.28
CA PRO A 54 -11.23 16.30 2.58
C PRO A 54 -10.99 15.13 1.63
N VAL A 55 -9.76 14.99 1.13
CA VAL A 55 -9.32 13.89 0.27
C VAL A 55 -8.04 13.30 0.85
N ARG A 56 -8.04 11.99 1.15
CA ARG A 56 -6.83 11.27 1.58
C ARG A 56 -5.95 10.95 0.39
N ILE A 57 -4.65 10.82 0.64
CA ILE A 57 -3.68 10.44 -0.39
C ILE A 57 -3.89 8.97 -0.82
N VAL A 58 -4.24 8.10 0.13
CA VAL A 58 -4.64 6.70 -0.10
C VAL A 58 -5.89 6.34 0.71
#